data_AF-A0A1I2H8P6-F1
#
_entry.id   AF-A0A1I2H8P6-F1
#
_cell.length_a   1.000
_cell.length_b   1.000
_cell.length_c   1.000
_cell.angle_alpha   90.00
_cell.angle_beta   90.00
_cell.angle_gamma   90.00
#
_symmetry.space_group_name_H-M   'P 1'
#
loop_
_entity.id
_entity.type
_entity.pdbx_description
1 polymer ?
#
loop_
_entity_poly.entity_id
_entity_poly.type
_entity_poly.pdbx_seq_one_letter_code
_entity_poly.pdbx_strand_id
1 'polypeptide(L)'
;RSNTFNQLFPFGHYYLGYLDRVGRQNIHDFNAQFTLQPMPWITFITQYHRFYLANNRDYLYNAAGAATLRDITGQSGSHVGDEIDFRLNLHVNRHQDVLVGYSKMWSGTFLDKQVPGISPDLFYVQYNIRF
;
A
#
# COMPACT_ATOMS: atom_id res chain seq x y z
N ARG A 1 -2.33 17.90 22.27
CA ARG A 1 -2.54 16.44 22.39
C ARG A 1 -2.79 15.91 21.00
N SER A 2 -1.92 15.07 20.46
CA SER A 2 -2.15 14.39 19.18
C SER A 2 -2.95 13.12 19.46
N ASN A 3 -4.15 12.99 18.87
CA ASN A 3 -4.98 11.79 18.93
C ASN A 3 -4.65 10.82 17.77
N THR A 4 -3.49 10.99 17.15
CA THR A 4 -3.07 10.18 16.00
C THR A 4 -2.18 9.05 16.48
N PHE A 5 -2.55 7.83 16.14
CA PHE A 5 -1.76 6.63 16.44
C PHE A 5 -0.37 6.74 15.80
N ASN A 6 0.67 6.39 16.56
CA ASN A 6 2.06 6.52 16.13
C ASN A 6 2.68 5.13 15.94
N GLN A 7 3.16 4.84 14.74
CA GLN A 7 3.67 3.51 14.39
C GLN A 7 5.15 3.39 14.79
N LEU A 8 5.41 2.73 15.91
CA LEU A 8 6.76 2.58 16.50
C LEU A 8 7.69 1.62 15.73
N PHE A 9 7.16 0.83 14.79
CA PHE A 9 7.93 -0.09 13.94
C PHE A 9 7.49 0.01 12.46
N PRO A 10 8.38 0.43 11.54
CA PRO A 10 8.07 0.60 10.13
C PRO A 10 8.06 -0.77 9.40
N PHE A 11 6.94 -1.46 9.50
CA PHE A 11 6.60 -2.68 8.73
C PHE A 11 5.37 -2.39 7.84
N GLY A 12 5.34 -1.23 7.17
CA GLY A 12 4.18 -0.71 6.43
C GLY A 12 3.70 -1.64 5.31
N HIS A 13 4.61 -2.06 4.42
CA HIS A 13 4.38 -2.99 3.30
C HIS A 13 3.64 -4.30 3.65
N TYR A 14 3.80 -4.81 4.88
CA TYR A 14 3.16 -6.06 5.28
C TYR A 14 1.67 -5.88 5.62
N TYR A 15 1.26 -4.66 5.95
CA TYR A 15 -0.08 -4.33 6.43
C TYR A 15 -0.85 -3.37 5.51
N LEU A 16 -0.16 -2.61 4.66
CA LEU A 16 -0.70 -1.66 3.70
C LEU A 16 -0.01 -1.88 2.35
N GLY A 17 -0.63 -1.36 1.28
CA GLY A 17 -0.21 -1.60 -0.10
C GLY A 17 1.27 -1.34 -0.38
N TYR A 18 1.81 -2.06 -1.36
CA TYR A 18 3.25 -2.11 -1.62
C TYR A 18 3.79 -0.81 -2.22
N LEU A 19 2.96 0.22 -2.43
CA LEU A 19 3.42 1.55 -2.83
C LEU A 19 3.97 2.41 -1.68
N ASP A 20 3.80 1.98 -0.42
CA ASP A 20 4.27 2.70 0.78
C ASP A 20 3.75 4.15 0.94
N ARG A 21 2.78 4.55 0.12
CA ARG A 21 2.23 5.92 0.11
C ARG A 21 1.31 6.19 1.29
N VAL A 22 0.74 5.13 1.87
CA VAL A 22 -0.17 5.20 3.00
C VAL A 22 0.45 4.48 4.18
N GLY A 23 0.52 5.15 5.33
CA GLY A 23 0.96 4.61 6.60
C GLY A 23 -0.22 4.32 7.53
N ARG A 24 0.02 3.54 8.59
CA ARG A 24 -1.03 3.15 9.57
C ARG A 24 -1.34 4.26 10.56
N GLN A 25 -1.41 5.51 10.10
CA GLN A 25 -1.70 6.69 10.90
C GLN A 25 -2.76 7.53 10.19
N ASN A 26 -3.78 7.97 10.93
CA ASN A 26 -4.90 8.72 10.39
C ASN A 26 -5.59 8.05 9.19
N ILE A 27 -5.63 6.71 9.14
CA ILE A 27 -6.20 5.96 8.02
C ILE A 27 -7.15 4.86 8.47
N HIS A 28 -8.24 4.70 7.74
CA HIS A 28 -9.05 3.49 7.67
C HIS A 28 -8.74 2.78 6.35
N ASP A 29 -8.42 1.49 6.43
CA ASP A 29 -8.17 0.63 5.28
C ASP A 29 -9.22 -0.47 5.24
N PHE A 30 -9.96 -0.53 4.13
CA PHE A 30 -10.75 -1.70 3.78
C PHE A 30 -9.92 -2.58 2.84
N ASN A 31 -9.49 -3.72 3.35
CA ASN A 31 -8.65 -4.65 2.60
C ASN A 31 -9.38 -5.95 2.26
N ALA A 32 -9.09 -6.46 1.06
CA ALA A 32 -9.43 -7.81 0.66
C ALA A 32 -8.18 -8.48 0.10
N GLN A 33 -7.83 -9.66 0.61
CA GLN A 33 -6.70 -10.43 0.12
C GLN A 33 -7.18 -11.77 -0.41
N PHE A 34 -6.62 -12.17 -1.56
CA PHE A 34 -6.81 -13.48 -2.12
C PHE A 34 -5.46 -14.15 -2.36
N THR A 35 -5.33 -15.38 -1.90
CA THR A 35 -4.12 -16.19 -2.02
C THR A 35 -4.43 -17.46 -2.78
N LEU A 36 -3.65 -17.73 -3.82
CA LEU A 36 -3.74 -18.93 -4.64
C LEU A 36 -2.41 -19.65 -4.69
N GLN A 37 -2.52 -20.97 -4.70
CA GLN A 37 -1.40 -21.89 -4.94
C GLN A 37 -1.83 -22.85 -6.04
N PRO A 38 -1.86 -22.40 -7.32
CA PRO A 38 -2.35 -23.23 -8.42
C PRO A 38 -1.44 -24.45 -8.65
N MET A 39 -0.16 -24.35 -8.28
CA MET A 39 0.80 -25.45 -8.27
C MET A 39 1.73 -25.30 -7.06
N PRO A 40 2.38 -26.38 -6.56
CA PRO A 40 3.26 -26.31 -5.39
C PRO A 40 4.46 -25.36 -5.52
N TRP A 41 4.84 -25.02 -6.75
CA TRP A 41 5.95 -24.10 -7.06
C TRP A 41 5.48 -22.67 -7.33
N ILE A 42 4.18 -22.37 -7.21
CA ILE A 42 3.61 -21.03 -7.44
C ILE A 42 2.84 -20.59 -6.21
N THR A 43 3.20 -19.43 -5.67
CA THR A 43 2.35 -18.69 -4.72
C THR A 43 1.95 -17.37 -5.36
N PHE A 44 0.64 -17.15 -5.52
CA PHE A 44 0.09 -15.90 -6.00
C PHE A 44 -0.76 -15.24 -4.92
N ILE A 45 -0.47 -13.99 -4.62
CA ILE A 45 -1.22 -13.17 -3.66
C ILE A 45 -1.67 -11.92 -4.40
N THR A 46 -2.93 -11.56 -4.25
CA THR A 46 -3.43 -10.25 -4.64
C THR A 46 -4.13 -9.59 -3.48
N GLN A 47 -3.96 -8.28 -3.36
CA GLN A 47 -4.59 -7.47 -2.34
C GLN A 47 -5.26 -6.29 -3.02
N TYR A 48 -6.45 -5.95 -2.53
CA TYR A 48 -7.11 -4.71 -2.86
C TYR A 48 -7.31 -3.93 -1.57
N HIS A 49 -6.94 -2.66 -1.62
CA HIS A 49 -7.00 -1.74 -0.51
C HIS A 49 -7.80 -0.51 -0.92
N ARG A 50 -8.60 -0.01 0.01
CA ARG A 50 -9.36 1.23 -0.16
C ARG A 50 -9.15 2.10 1.06
N PHE A 51 -8.51 3.24 0.85
CA PHE A 51 -7.99 4.08 1.91
C PHE A 51 -8.85 5.32 2.16
N TYR A 52 -9.23 5.55 3.41
CA TYR A 52 -9.92 6.74 3.87
C TYR A 52 -9.19 7.41 5.04
N LEU A 53 -9.08 8.74 5.04
CA LEU A 53 -8.61 9.47 6.22
C LEU A 53 -9.58 9.27 7.39
N ALA A 54 -9.05 8.99 8.57
CA ALA A 54 -9.84 8.92 9.80
C ALA A 54 -10.25 10.33 10.28
N ASN A 55 -9.41 11.34 10.02
CA ASN A 55 -9.66 12.74 10.26
C ASN A 55 -9.22 13.57 9.04
N ASN A 56 -10.19 14.20 8.37
CA ASN A 56 -9.96 14.96 7.14
C ASN A 56 -9.08 16.20 7.32
N ARG A 57 -8.84 16.66 8.55
CA ARG A 57 -8.02 17.86 8.85
C ARG A 57 -6.59 17.55 9.29
N ASP A 58 -6.29 16.28 9.54
CA ASP A 58 -4.94 15.80 9.88
C ASP A 58 -4.20 15.34 8.62
N TYR A 59 -2.90 15.10 8.74
CA TYR A 59 -2.06 14.68 7.62
C TYR A 59 -2.41 13.27 7.13
N LEU A 60 -2.19 13.04 5.84
CA LEU A 60 -1.86 11.72 5.33
C LEU A 60 -0.41 11.43 5.71
N TYR A 61 -0.15 10.26 6.27
CA TYR A 61 1.19 9.81 6.62
C TYR A 61 1.62 8.69 5.68
N ASN A 62 2.90 8.59 5.35
CA ASN A 62 3.44 7.48 4.56
C ASN A 62 3.75 6.26 5.45
N ALA A 63 4.18 5.14 4.84
CA ALA A 63 4.51 3.91 5.55
C ALA A 63 5.59 4.05 6.64
N ALA A 64 6.48 5.06 6.54
CA ALA A 64 7.48 5.38 7.55
C ALA A 64 6.95 6.31 8.67
N GLY A 65 5.68 6.69 8.63
CA GLY A 65 5.06 7.61 9.59
C GLY A 65 5.37 9.09 9.36
N ALA A 66 5.95 9.45 8.22
CA ALA A 66 6.20 10.84 7.88
C ALA A 66 4.91 11.50 7.34
N ALA A 67 4.58 12.68 7.85
CA ALA A 67 3.48 13.49 7.35
C ALA A 67 3.77 13.96 5.91
N THR A 68 2.84 13.73 4.98
CA THR A 68 3.02 14.04 3.56
C THR A 68 2.09 15.15 3.09
N LEU A 69 0.79 14.88 3.02
CA LEU A 69 -0.24 15.80 2.50
C LEU A 69 -1.23 16.17 3.60
N ARG A 70 -1.78 17.38 3.56
CA ARG A 70 -2.82 17.81 4.49
C ARG A 70 -3.68 18.90 3.91
N ASP A 71 -4.99 18.75 4.12
CA ASP A 71 -5.95 19.81 3.95
C ASP A 71 -6.42 20.31 5.32
N ILE A 72 -6.02 21.52 5.71
CA ILE A 72 -6.42 22.12 6.99
C ILE A 72 -7.94 22.37 7.05
N THR A 73 -8.57 22.59 5.89
CA THR A 73 -10.01 22.87 5.80
C THR A 73 -10.85 21.59 5.93
N GLY A 74 -10.27 20.43 5.58
CA GLY A 74 -10.95 19.13 5.50
C GLY A 74 -11.98 19.01 4.39
N GLN A 75 -11.95 19.91 3.38
CA GLN A 75 -12.89 19.96 2.26
C GLN A 75 -12.44 19.10 1.07
N SER A 76 -11.23 18.53 1.13
CA SER A 76 -10.71 17.64 0.10
C SER A 76 -11.38 16.26 0.09
N GLY A 77 -12.20 15.94 1.10
CA GLY A 77 -12.80 14.62 1.29
C GLY A 77 -11.85 13.67 2.03
N SER A 78 -12.36 12.49 2.39
CA SER A 78 -11.60 11.48 3.13
C SER A 78 -11.02 10.39 2.22
N HIS A 79 -11.57 10.16 1.02
CA HIS A 79 -11.13 9.08 0.13
C HIS A 79 -9.75 9.39 -0.44
N VAL A 80 -8.73 8.71 0.07
CA VAL A 80 -7.33 8.87 -0.36
C VAL A 80 -7.14 8.22 -1.71
N GLY A 81 -7.62 6.99 -1.88
CA GLY A 81 -7.50 6.26 -3.13
C GLY A 81 -7.71 4.77 -2.96
N ASP A 82 -7.58 4.08 -4.08
CA ASP A 82 -7.72 2.64 -4.20
C ASP A 82 -6.40 2.07 -4.69
N GLU A 83 -5.92 1.01 -4.05
CA GLU A 83 -4.67 0.33 -4.44
C GLU A 83 -4.94 -1.14 -4.69
N ILE A 84 -4.36 -1.66 -5.78
CA ILE A 84 -4.31 -3.09 -6.04
C ILE A 84 -2.85 -3.53 -6.08
N ASP A 85 -2.60 -4.66 -5.45
CA ASP A 85 -1.30 -5.29 -5.38
C ASP A 85 -1.37 -6.71 -5.91
N PHE A 86 -0.33 -7.09 -6.63
CA PHE A 86 -0.09 -8.43 -7.12
C PHE A 86 1.30 -8.87 -6.73
N ARG A 87 1.40 -10.08 -6.22
CA ARG A 87 2.66 -10.72 -5.86
C ARG A 87 2.65 -12.15 -6.34
N LEU A 88 3.58 -12.49 -7.20
CA LEU A 88 3.79 -13.82 -7.73
C LEU A 88 5.17 -14.32 -7.30
N ASN A 89 5.20 -15.42 -6.56
CA ASN A 89 6.42 -16.10 -6.16
C ASN A 89 6.52 -17.44 -6.88
N LEU A 90 7.61 -17.64 -7.61
CA LEU A 90 7.91 -18.85 -8.37
C LEU A 90 9.12 -19.55 -7.74
N HIS A 91 8.87 -20.73 -7.18
CA HIS A 91 9.89 -21.61 -6.60
C HIS A 91 10.50 -22.48 -7.71
N VAL A 92 11.51 -21.94 -8.40
CA VAL A 92 12.13 -22.61 -9.56
C VAL A 92 12.79 -23.92 -9.14
N ASN A 93 13.54 -23.90 -8.03
CA ASN A 93 14.07 -25.09 -7.36
C ASN A 93 14.44 -24.76 -5.91
N ARG A 94 14.98 -25.75 -5.17
CA ARG A 94 15.34 -25.58 -3.74
C ARG A 94 16.34 -24.45 -3.44
N HIS A 95 17.06 -23.99 -4.46
CA HIS A 95 18.10 -22.96 -4.36
C HIS A 95 17.68 -21.65 -5.04
N GLN A 96 16.53 -21.58 -5.70
CA GLN A 96 16.18 -20.48 -6.61
C GLN A 96 14.71 -20.09 -6.51
N ASP A 97 14.48 -18.81 -6.24
CA ASP A 97 13.15 -18.19 -6.22
C ASP A 97 13.12 -16.94 -7.11
N VAL A 98 12.01 -16.76 -7.82
CA VAL A 98 11.71 -15.53 -8.56
C VAL A 98 10.46 -14.90 -7.96
N LEU A 99 10.57 -13.67 -7.50
CA LEU A 99 9.46 -12.88 -7.01
C LEU A 99 9.16 -11.75 -8.00
N VAL A 100 7.91 -11.66 -8.43
CA VAL A 100 7.39 -10.57 -9.26
C VAL A 100 6.32 -9.84 -8.48
N GLY A 101 6.37 -8.52 -8.46
CA GLY A 101 5.35 -7.69 -7.84
C GLY A 101 4.91 -6.56 -8.75
N TYR A 102 3.62 -6.24 -8.69
CA TYR A 102 3.03 -5.09 -9.35
C TYR A 102 1.99 -4.45 -8.45
N SER A 103 2.03 -3.13 -8.34
CA SER A 103 1.08 -2.36 -7.57
C SER A 103 0.63 -1.14 -8.35
N LYS A 104 -0.66 -0.84 -8.28
CA LYS A 104 -1.26 0.33 -8.92
C LYS A 104 -2.18 1.03 -7.94
N MET A 105 -2.00 2.34 -7.81
CA MET A 105 -2.90 3.19 -7.05
C MET A 105 -3.64 4.16 -7.97
N TRP A 106 -4.95 4.22 -7.76
CA TRP A 106 -5.84 5.21 -8.32
C TRP A 106 -6.15 6.25 -7.27
N SER A 107 -6.06 7.52 -7.66
CA SER A 107 -6.33 8.64 -6.77
C SER A 107 -7.81 8.73 -6.42
N GLY A 108 -8.06 8.93 -5.13
CA GLY A 108 -9.37 9.29 -4.62
C GLY A 108 -9.56 10.80 -4.58
N THR A 109 -10.71 11.24 -4.08
CA THR A 109 -11.08 12.67 -4.04
C THR A 109 -10.07 13.53 -3.27
N PHE A 110 -9.44 12.98 -2.23
CA PHE A 110 -8.41 13.68 -1.46
C PHE A 110 -7.13 13.89 -2.29
N LEU A 111 -6.59 12.84 -2.91
CA LEU A 111 -5.38 12.95 -3.72
C LEU A 111 -5.62 13.79 -4.99
N ASP A 112 -6.77 13.65 -5.66
CA ASP A 112 -7.09 14.44 -6.85
C ASP A 112 -7.14 15.95 -6.56
N LYS A 113 -7.59 16.35 -5.37
CA LYS A 113 -7.63 17.76 -4.96
C LYS A 113 -6.30 18.29 -4.45
N GLN A 114 -5.50 17.45 -3.80
CA GLN A 114 -4.20 17.85 -3.23
C GLN A 114 -3.07 17.79 -4.27
N VAL A 115 -3.09 16.79 -5.14
CA VAL A 115 -2.08 16.53 -6.18
C VAL A 115 -2.79 15.98 -7.44
N PRO A 116 -3.42 16.85 -8.25
CA PRO A 116 -4.18 16.43 -9.42
C PRO A 116 -3.34 15.60 -10.41
N GLY A 117 -3.93 14.52 -10.94
CA GLY A 117 -3.33 13.70 -12.01
C GLY A 117 -2.30 12.67 -11.55
N ILE A 118 -2.12 12.47 -10.24
CA ILE A 118 -1.24 11.44 -9.73
C ILE A 118 -1.89 10.05 -9.83
N SER A 119 -1.17 9.05 -10.33
CA SER A 119 -1.59 7.63 -10.30
C SER A 119 -0.36 6.73 -10.21
N PRO A 120 0.22 6.59 -9.01
CA PRO A 120 1.46 5.86 -8.81
C PRO A 120 1.31 4.39 -9.17
N ASP A 121 2.36 3.83 -9.75
CA ASP A 121 2.52 2.40 -9.97
C ASP A 121 3.95 1.95 -9.65
N LEU A 122 4.08 0.69 -9.27
CA LEU A 122 5.35 0.07 -8.96
C LEU A 122 5.36 -1.32 -9.57
N PHE A 123 6.41 -1.60 -10.32
CA PHE A 123 6.71 -2.94 -10.82
C PHE A 123 8.09 -3.33 -10.36
N TYR A 124 8.23 -4.55 -9.84
CA TYR A 124 9.53 -5.07 -9.44
C TYR A 124 9.66 -6.56 -9.72
N VAL A 125 10.90 -6.97 -9.93
CA VAL A 125 11.30 -8.37 -10.04
C VAL A 125 12.51 -8.57 -9.14
N GLN A 126 12.47 -9.61 -8.34
CA GLN A 126 13.56 -10.02 -7.46
C GLN A 126 13.90 -11.48 -7.74
N TYR A 127 15.19 -11.78 -7.85
CA TYR A 127 15.68 -13.14 -7.97
C TYR A 127 16.54 -13.48 -6.74
N ASN A 128 16.30 -14.65 -6.15
CA ASN A 128 17.04 -15.14 -4.99
C ASN A 128 17.74 -16.45 -5.32
N ILE A 129 19.03 -16.55 -4.95
CA ILE A 129 19.80 -17.79 -4.95
C ILE A 129 20.26 -18.09 -3.52
N ARG A 130 20.16 -19.36 -3.10
CA ARG A 130 20.69 -19.87 -1.83
C ARG A 130 21.66 -21.02 -2.10
N PHE A 131 22.84 -20.95 -1.50
CA PHE A 131 23.91 -21.95 -1.65
C PHE A 131 23.88 -22.97 -0.51
#